data_AF-A0A6G3YUY4-F1
#
_entry.id   AF-A0A6G3YUY4-F1
#
_cell.length_a   1.000
_cell.length_b   1.000
_cell.length_c   1.000
_cell.angle_alpha   90.00
_cell.angle_beta   90.00
_cell.angle_gamma   90.00
#
_symmetry.space_group_name_H-M   'P 1'
#
loop_
_entity.id
_entity.type
_entity.pdbx_description
1 polymer ?
#
loop_
_entity_poly.entity_id
_entity_poly.type
_entity_poly.pdbx_seq_one_letter_code
_entity_poly.pdbx_strand_id
1 'polypeptide(L)' 'MPSLLLRPGVSVRLKRQPLHMPDFWVVRCRGDRAWIRQPDWPSHIQLCVRVTQLAMPGATSPQNPIHCVSAVPPR' A
#
# COMPACT_ATOMS: atom_id res chain seq x y z
N MET A 1 15.01 -5.92 -13.17
CA MET A 1 14.36 -4.68 -12.65
C MET A 1 13.57 -5.08 -11.41
N PRO A 2 13.89 -4.57 -10.21
CA PRO A 2 13.24 -5.01 -8.98
C PRO A 2 11.84 -4.41 -8.87
N SER A 3 10.78 -5.04 -9.38
CA SER A 3 9.41 -4.55 -9.18
C SER A 3 9.00 -4.67 -7.71
N LEU A 4 8.43 -3.61 -7.15
CA LEU A 4 8.05 -3.58 -5.74
C LEU A 4 6.67 -4.23 -5.59
N LEU A 5 6.63 -5.38 -4.93
CA LEU A 5 5.44 -6.20 -4.80
C LEU A 5 4.60 -5.75 -3.59
N LEU A 6 3.44 -5.14 -3.85
CA LEU A 6 2.49 -4.78 -2.80
C LEU A 6 1.74 -6.03 -2.35
N ARG A 7 1.93 -6.42 -1.09
CA ARG A 7 1.27 -7.55 -0.45
C ARG A 7 0.39 -7.08 0.71
N PRO A 8 -0.70 -7.79 1.03
CA PRO A 8 -1.41 -7.60 2.29
C PRO A 8 -0.45 -7.67 3.48
N GLY A 9 -0.62 -6.78 4.47
CA GLY A 9 0.23 -6.69 5.66
C GLY A 9 1.45 -5.76 5.53
N VAL A 10 1.70 -5.17 4.35
CA VAL A 10 2.78 -4.21 4.15
C VAL A 10 2.36 -2.80 4.55
N SER A 11 3.27 -2.03 5.16
CA SER A 11 3.09 -0.60 5.42
C SER A 11 3.35 0.23 4.16
N VAL A 12 2.47 1.18 3.87
CA VAL A 12 2.51 2.08 2.71
C VAL A 12 2.14 3.50 3.12
N ARG A 13 2.59 4.49 2.36
CA ARG A 13 2.19 5.90 2.47
C ARG A 13 1.52 6.35 1.19
N LEU A 14 0.65 7.35 1.30
CA LEU A 14 0.16 8.05 0.11
C LEU A 14 1.24 9.01 -0.40
N LYS A 15 1.37 9.11 -1.72
CA LYS A 15 2.19 10.16 -2.34
C LYS A 15 1.61 11.51 -1.92
N ARG A 16 2.46 12.40 -1.41
CA ARG A 16 2.09 13.69 -0.79
C ARG A 16 1.39 13.58 0.58
N GLN A 17 1.44 12.42 1.23
CA GLN A 17 1.02 12.32 2.62
C GLN A 17 1.92 13.21 3.49
N PRO A 18 1.34 14.00 4.42
CA PRO A 18 2.14 14.78 5.34
C PRO A 18 3.01 13.89 6.23
N LEU A 19 4.24 14.33 6.54
CA LEU A 19 5.19 13.54 7.33
C LEU A 19 4.63 13.15 8.71
N HIS A 20 3.78 14.01 9.28
CA HIS A 20 3.12 13.83 10.58
C HIS A 20 1.97 12.80 10.58
N MET A 21 1.46 12.39 9.41
CA MET A 21 0.44 11.34 9.36
C MET A 21 1.11 9.96 9.44
N PRO A 22 0.53 9.02 10.22
CA PRO A 22 1.05 7.67 10.37
C PRO A 22 0.91 6.86 9.09
N ASP A 23 1.72 5.81 8.97
CA ASP A 23 1.72 4.93 7.80
C ASP A 23 0.41 4.12 7.72
N PHE A 24 -0.01 3.83 6.49
CA PHE A 24 -1.15 2.97 6.22
C PHE A 24 -0.72 1.52 6.07
N TRP A 25 -1.62 0.60 6.38
CA TRP A 25 -1.41 -0.83 6.25
C TRP A 25 -2.27 -1.37 5.11
N VAL A 26 -1.65 -2.11 4.21
CA VAL A 26 -2.36 -2.75 3.10
C VAL A 26 -3.20 -3.89 3.64
N VAL A 27 -4.51 -3.77 3.53
CA VAL A 27 -5.47 -4.82 3.91
C VAL A 27 -5.62 -5.84 2.79
N ARG A 28 -5.76 -5.36 1.56
CA ARG A 28 -5.91 -6.21 0.37
C ARG A 28 -5.44 -5.47 -0.88
N CYS A 29 -5.01 -6.25 -1.86
CA CYS A 29 -4.55 -5.76 -3.15
C CYS A 29 -5.33 -6.47 -4.26
N ARG A 30 -5.79 -5.71 -5.26
CA ARG A 30 -6.46 -6.26 -6.45
C ARG A 30 -6.11 -5.45 -7.68
N GLY A 31 -5.31 -6.02 -8.58
CA GLY A 31 -4.97 -5.40 -9.87
C GLY A 31 -4.17 -4.10 -9.72
N ASP A 32 -4.79 -2.96 -10.01
CA ASP A 32 -4.21 -1.62 -9.91
C ASP A 32 -4.67 -0.85 -8.65
N ARG A 33 -5.41 -1.51 -7.75
CA ARG A 33 -5.95 -0.90 -6.54
C ARG A 33 -5.55 -1.66 -5.29
N ALA A 34 -5.33 -0.90 -4.23
CA ALA A 34 -5.08 -1.42 -2.91
C ALA A 34 -6.06 -0.79 -1.92
N TRP A 35 -6.48 -1.60 -0.95
CA TRP A 35 -7.24 -1.13 0.20
C TRP A 35 -6.25 -0.98 1.33
N ILE A 36 -6.16 0.23 1.84
CA ILE A 36 -5.27 0.59 2.91
C ILE A 36 -6.08 1.04 4.12
N ARG A 37 -5.53 0.87 5.32
CA ARG A 37 -6.15 1.36 6.55
C ARG A 37 -5.13 2.03 7.45
N GLN A 38 -5.55 3.01 8.22
CA GLN A 38 -4.71 3.61 9.25
C GLN A 38 -4.90 2.86 10.58
N PRO A 39 -3.86 2.67 11.40
CA PRO A 39 -3.98 2.03 12.71
C PRO A 39 -4.98 2.72 13.64
N ASP A 40 -5.06 4.05 13.61
CA ASP A 40 -5.97 4.84 14.44
C ASP A 40 -7.43 4.80 13.95
N TRP A 41 -7.68 4.24 12.77
CA TRP A 41 -9.02 4.20 12.22
C TRP A 41 -9.81 3.00 12.75
N PRO A 42 -11.14 3.14 12.88
CA PRO A 42 -12.01 2.00 13.15
C PRO A 42 -11.80 0.89 12.12
N SER A 43 -11.89 -0.37 12.54
CA SER A 43 -11.63 -1.55 11.72
C SER A 43 -12.48 -1.64 10.44
N HIS A 44 -13.63 -0.98 10.39
CA HIS A 44 -14.52 -0.94 9.23
C HIS A 44 -14.13 0.14 8.19
N ILE A 45 -13.24 1.07 8.52
CA ILE A 45 -12.80 2.12 7.60
C ILE A 45 -11.56 1.65 6.84
N GLN A 46 -11.69 1.62 5.51
CA GLN A 46 -10.62 1.31 4.58
C GLN A 46 -10.69 2.25 3.38
N LEU A 47 -9.54 2.68 2.89
CA LEU A 47 -9.39 3.54 1.72
C LEU A 47 -9.03 2.70 0.51
N CYS A 48 -9.80 2.82 -0.57
CA CYS A 48 -9.45 2.24 -1.86
C CYS A 48 -8.69 3.27 -2.69
N VAL A 49 -7.41 3.01 -2.96
CA VAL A 49 -6.53 3.90 -3.72
C VAL A 49 -5.78 3.14 -4.80
N ARG A 50 -5.30 3.86 -5.81
CA ARG A 50 -4.48 3.23 -6.86
C ARG A 50 -3.08 2.95 -6.35
N VAL A 51 -2.48 1.84 -6.77
CA VAL A 51 -1.09 1.49 -6.39
C VAL A 51 -0.10 2.59 -6.82
N THR A 52 -0.41 3.30 -7.90
CA THR A 52 0.39 4.43 -8.39
C THR A 52 0.39 5.63 -7.46
N GLN A 53 -0.57 5.74 -6.54
CA GLN A 53 -0.65 6.77 -5.50
C GLN A 53 0.02 6.33 -4.20
N LEU A 54 0.44 5.08 -4.10
CA LEU A 54 1.15 4.56 -2.94
C LEU A 54 2.67 4.71 -3.10
N ALA A 55 3.34 4.82 -1.97
CA ALA A 55 4.78 4.82 -1.82
C ALA A 55 5.14 3.95 -0.60
N MET A 56 6.31 3.32 -0.60
CA MET A 56 6.76 2.56 0.57
C MET A 56 7.39 3.52 1.61
N PRO A 57 7.06 3.40 2.90
CA PRO A 57 7.79 4.09 3.95
C PRO A 57 9.23 3.57 3.94
N GLY A 58 10.18 4.45 3.62
CA GLY A 58 11.60 4.11 3.56
C GLY A 58 12.17 3.75 2.19
N ALA A 59 11.37 3.71 1.11
CA ALA A 59 11.94 3.66 -0.24
C ALA A 59 12.40 5.07 -0.64
N THR A 60 13.70 5.34 -0.51
CA THR A 60 14.36 6.60 -0.88
C THR A 60 14.26 6.94 -2.39
N SER A 61 13.58 6.12 -3.20
CA SER A 61 13.50 6.33 -4.65
C SER A 61 12.06 6.23 -5.18
N PRO A 62 11.49 7.30 -5.76
CA PRO A 62 10.14 7.33 -6.32
C PRO A 62 9.99 6.59 -7.66
N GLN A 63 11.05 5.97 -8.18
CA GLN A 63 11.09 5.39 -9.52
C GLN A 63 10.66 3.92 -9.62
N ASN A 64 10.41 3.24 -8.51
CA ASN A 64 10.12 1.81 -8.59
C ASN A 64 8.61 1.54 -8.80
N PRO A 65 8.20 0.87 -9.89
CA PRO A 65 6.80 0.54 -10.11
C PRO A 65 6.31 -0.44 -9.03
N ILE A 66 5.24 -0.04 -8.34
CA ILE A 66 4.58 -0.88 -7.34
C ILE A 66 3.48 -1.69 -8.05
N HIS A 67 3.57 -3.01 -7.97
CA HIS A 67 2.57 -3.93 -8.51
C HIS A 67 1.86 -4.67 -7.38
N CYS A 68 0.53 -4.71 -7.41
CA CYS A 68 -0.25 -5.51 -6.47
C CYS A 68 -0.10 -6.99 -6.76
N VAL A 69 0.30 -7.76 -5.75
CA VAL A 69 0.21 -9.22 -5.80
C VAL A 69 -0.95 -9.61 -4.91
N SER A 70 -2.04 -10.07 -5.53
CA SER A 70 -3.06 -10.78 -4.77
C SER A 70 -2.39 -12.04 -4.24
N ALA A 71 -2.20 -12.13 -2.92
CA ALA A 71 -1.79 -13.36 -2.27
C ALA A 71 -2.96 -14.35 -2.41
N VAL A 72 -3.05 -15.00 -3.56
CA VAL A 72 -3.84 -16.22 -3.71
C VAL A 72 -3.04 -17.29 -2.96
N PRO A 73 -3.56 -17.87 -1.87
CA PRO A 73 -2.87 -18.98 -1.24
C PRO A 73 -2.77 -20.13 -2.25
N PRO A 74 -1.61 -20.78 -2.43
CA PRO A 74 -1.55 -22.02 -3.18
C PRO A 74 -2.43 -23.04 -2.45
N ARG A 75 -3.29 -23.73 -3.22
CA ARG A 75 -4.13 -24.83 -2.74
C ARG A 75 -3.30 -26.06 -2.43
#